data_AF-A0A2E2HQC0-F1
#
_entry.id   AF-A0A2E2HQC0-F1
#
_cell.length_a   1.000
_cell.length_b   1.000
_cell.length_c   1.000
_cell.angle_alpha   90.00
_cell.angle_beta   90.00
_cell.angle_gamma   90.00
#
_symmetry.space_group_name_H-M   'P 1'
#
loop_
_entity.id
_entity.type
_entity.pdbx_description
1 polymer ?
#
loop_
_entity_poly.entity_id
_entity_poly.type
_entity_poly.pdbx_seq_one_letter_code
_entity_poly.pdbx_strand_id
1 'polypeptide(L)'
;MTSETKEAPELKKPEKKVSLWTTEEASNIKTVYGCELLVENGSLQEVSIADVPTDAFIVTYSVFESGSLGPSKYDLTRGTKTKIFDMYYDKFKHGLKDIQYGKGTISPKLWGHRTKQASKKKRRKG
;
A
#
# COMPACT_ATOMS: atom_id res chain seq x y z
N MET A 1 16.84 -15.06 -45.49
CA MET A 1 15.73 -14.12 -45.17
C MET A 1 14.80 -14.81 -44.20
N THR A 2 14.45 -14.11 -43.11
CA THR A 2 13.42 -14.41 -42.10
C THR A 2 13.56 -15.74 -41.35
N SER A 3 13.72 -15.74 -40.03
CA SER A 3 12.59 -15.39 -39.16
C SER A 3 13.07 -14.95 -37.77
N GLU A 4 12.63 -13.75 -37.45
CA GLU A 4 12.68 -13.08 -36.17
C GLU A 4 11.63 -13.75 -35.25
N THR A 5 12.07 -14.52 -34.26
CA THR A 5 11.17 -15.01 -33.21
C THR A 5 11.11 -13.94 -32.12
N LYS A 6 10.08 -13.10 -32.23
CA LYS A 6 9.57 -12.24 -31.15
C LYS A 6 9.26 -13.11 -29.94
N GLU A 7 10.07 -13.01 -28.91
CA GLU A 7 9.73 -13.52 -27.58
C GLU A 7 8.76 -12.53 -26.92
N ALA A 8 7.49 -12.91 -26.89
CA ALA A 8 6.44 -12.22 -26.15
C ALA A 8 6.62 -12.47 -24.65
N PRO A 9 6.42 -11.47 -23.77
CA PRO A 9 6.53 -11.69 -22.33
C PRO A 9 5.31 -12.46 -21.85
N GLU A 10 5.50 -13.74 -21.51
CA GLU A 10 4.47 -14.58 -20.90
C GLU A 10 4.15 -14.07 -19.49
N LEU A 11 2.90 -13.63 -19.33
CA LEU A 11 2.29 -13.30 -18.06
C LEU A 11 1.59 -14.56 -17.49
N LYS A 12 1.74 -14.76 -16.18
CA LYS A 12 0.83 -15.44 -15.22
C LYS A 12 1.18 -16.86 -14.77
N LYS A 13 1.70 -16.96 -13.53
CA LYS A 13 1.33 -18.00 -12.53
C LYS A 13 1.14 -17.34 -11.14
N PRO A 14 0.20 -17.85 -10.32
CA PRO A 14 -0.28 -17.19 -9.10
C PRO A 14 0.68 -17.46 -7.94
N GLU A 15 1.68 -16.59 -7.77
CA GLU A 15 2.51 -16.64 -6.59
C GLU A 15 1.68 -16.20 -5.38
N LYS A 16 1.54 -17.14 -4.44
CA LYS A 16 0.89 -16.97 -3.14
C LYS A 16 1.21 -15.58 -2.62
N LYS A 17 0.18 -14.76 -2.35
CA LYS A 17 0.33 -13.52 -1.59
C LYS A 17 0.83 -13.93 -0.20
N VAL A 18 2.15 -14.03 -0.04
CA VAL A 18 2.78 -14.28 1.25
C VAL A 18 2.52 -13.01 2.05
N SER A 19 1.53 -13.05 2.93
CA SER A 19 1.33 -12.01 3.93
C SER A 19 2.60 -11.93 4.75
N LEU A 20 3.35 -10.84 4.55
CA LEU A 20 4.58 -10.60 5.29
C LEU A 20 4.28 -10.17 6.72
N TRP A 21 3.05 -9.76 6.99
CA TRP A 21 2.56 -9.37 8.29
C TRP A 21 1.52 -10.37 8.75
N THR A 22 1.72 -10.93 9.93
CA THR A 22 0.73 -11.78 10.59
C THR A 22 -0.38 -10.88 11.15
N THR A 23 -1.60 -11.39 11.28
CA THR A 23 -2.75 -10.61 11.79
C THR A 23 -2.49 -9.99 13.18
N GLU A 24 -1.70 -10.68 14.01
CA GLU A 24 -1.26 -10.18 15.31
C GLU A 24 -0.29 -9.01 15.18
N GLU A 25 0.66 -9.10 14.23
CA GLU A 25 1.61 -8.03 13.94
C GLU A 25 0.89 -6.80 13.38
N ALA A 26 -0.09 -6.96 12.51
CA ALA A 26 -0.89 -5.85 11.99
C ALA A 26 -1.66 -5.10 13.11
N SER A 27 -2.17 -5.84 14.10
CA SER A 27 -2.80 -5.23 15.28
C SER A 27 -1.77 -4.52 16.15
N ASN A 28 -0.60 -5.13 16.33
CA ASN A 28 0.48 -4.54 17.13
C ASN A 28 1.05 -3.29 16.45
N ILE A 29 1.14 -3.27 15.12
CA ILE A 29 1.56 -2.10 14.33
C ILE A 29 0.67 -0.89 14.61
N LYS A 30 -0.64 -1.11 14.66
CA LYS A 30 -1.60 -0.06 14.96
C LYS A 30 -1.45 0.47 16.38
N THR A 31 -1.08 -0.37 17.34
CA THR A 31 -0.90 0.03 18.74
C THR A 31 0.47 0.69 18.99
N VAL A 32 1.54 0.11 18.44
CA VAL A 32 2.93 0.54 18.66
C VAL A 32 3.27 1.74 17.79
N TYR A 33 3.06 1.62 16.48
CA TYR A 33 3.40 2.66 15.52
C TYR A 33 2.20 3.57 15.23
N GLY A 34 0.95 3.16 15.48
CA GLY A 34 -0.19 3.98 15.07
C GLY A 34 -0.33 4.10 13.55
N CYS A 35 0.22 3.11 12.83
CA CYS A 35 0.13 3.01 11.38
C CYS A 35 -0.91 1.96 11.01
N GLU A 36 -1.49 2.08 9.82
CA GLU A 36 -2.48 1.15 9.29
C GLU A 36 -2.03 0.69 7.90
N LEU A 37 -1.90 -0.62 7.67
CA LEU A 37 -1.66 -1.16 6.33
C LEU A 37 -2.99 -1.26 5.58
N LEU A 38 -3.07 -0.61 4.43
CA LEU A 38 -4.26 -0.63 3.57
C LEU A 38 -4.12 -1.71 2.50
N VAL A 39 -2.96 -1.76 1.85
CA VAL A 39 -2.64 -2.74 0.80
C VAL A 39 -1.26 -3.31 1.09
N GLU A 40 -1.20 -4.64 1.17
CA GLU A 40 0.05 -5.37 1.37
C GLU A 40 0.45 -6.10 0.08
N ASN A 41 1.75 -6.12 -0.21
CA ASN A 41 2.35 -6.79 -1.34
C ASN A 41 1.60 -6.49 -2.66
N GLY A 42 1.23 -5.23 -2.82
CA GLY A 42 0.50 -4.72 -3.97
C GLY A 42 1.42 -4.50 -5.17
N SER A 43 0.82 -4.46 -6.35
CA SER A 43 1.49 -3.90 -7.53
C SER A 43 1.50 -2.37 -7.46
N LEU A 44 2.39 -1.71 -8.21
CA LEU A 44 2.45 -0.24 -8.27
C LEU A 44 1.09 0.40 -8.61
N GLN A 45 0.27 -0.30 -9.41
CA GLN A 45 -1.10 0.10 -9.77
C GLN A 45 -2.06 0.01 -8.58
N GLU A 46 -1.96 -1.08 -7.81
CA GLU A 46 -2.82 -1.38 -6.65
C GLU A 46 -2.47 -0.53 -5.43
N VAL A 47 -1.25 -0.03 -5.32
CA VAL A 47 -0.89 0.95 -4.28
C VAL A 47 -1.14 2.40 -4.72
N SER A 48 -1.23 2.66 -6.03
CA SER A 48 -1.49 3.99 -6.60
C SER A 48 -2.98 4.31 -6.74
N ILE A 49 -3.77 3.95 -5.73
CA ILE A 49 -5.22 4.20 -5.71
C ILE A 49 -5.49 5.64 -5.28
N ALA A 50 -6.52 6.28 -5.86
CA ALA A 50 -6.95 7.62 -5.49
C ALA A 50 -8.01 7.63 -4.37
N ASP A 51 -8.74 6.53 -4.22
CA ASP A 51 -9.77 6.24 -3.19
C ASP A 51 -9.15 5.85 -1.84
N VAL A 52 -8.05 6.52 -1.48
CA VAL A 52 -7.33 6.34 -0.21
C VAL A 52 -7.04 7.72 0.36
N PRO A 53 -6.72 7.84 1.65
CA PRO A 53 -6.55 9.15 2.24
C PRO A 53 -5.23 9.79 1.83
N THR A 54 -5.17 11.13 1.85
CA THR A 54 -3.97 11.89 1.44
C THR A 54 -2.77 11.65 2.36
N ASP A 55 -2.97 11.08 3.56
CA ASP A 55 -1.93 10.68 4.51
C ASP A 55 -1.45 9.22 4.27
N ALA A 56 -1.83 8.61 3.15
CA ALA A 56 -1.30 7.33 2.72
C ALA A 56 0.05 7.50 2.00
N PHE A 57 0.97 6.59 2.29
CA PHE A 57 2.32 6.51 1.75
C PHE A 57 2.54 5.15 1.08
N ILE A 58 3.21 5.20 -0.07
CA ILE A 58 3.65 4.01 -0.80
C ILE A 58 5.06 3.67 -0.32
N VAL A 59 5.21 2.51 0.30
CA VAL A 59 6.47 2.00 0.79
C VAL A 59 7.03 1.01 -0.21
N THR A 60 8.23 1.27 -0.70
CA THR A 60 8.97 0.37 -1.57
C THR A 60 10.07 -0.30 -0.77
N TYR A 61 10.05 -1.63 -0.74
CA TYR A 61 11.02 -2.42 0.02
C TYR A 61 11.31 -3.73 -0.70
N SER A 62 12.45 -4.34 -0.38
CA SER A 62 12.85 -5.66 -0.85
C SER A 62 13.01 -6.58 0.35
N VAL A 63 12.48 -7.80 0.23
CA VAL A 63 12.62 -8.83 1.26
C VAL A 63 13.90 -9.60 0.96
N PHE A 64 14.80 -9.69 1.94
CA PHE A 64 15.96 -10.54 1.85
C PHE A 64 15.56 -11.95 2.27
N GLU A 65 15.48 -12.88 1.32
CA GLU A 65 15.04 -14.25 1.56
C GLU A 65 16.11 -15.21 1.02
N SER A 66 16.53 -16.17 1.86
CA SER A 66 17.50 -17.20 1.49
C SER A 66 18.82 -16.70 0.86
N GLY A 67 19.37 -15.58 1.37
CA GLY A 67 20.68 -15.07 0.95
C GLY A 67 20.66 -14.21 -0.33
N SER A 68 19.48 -13.97 -0.92
CA SER A 68 19.33 -13.08 -2.08
C SER A 68 18.29 -12.00 -1.83
N LEU A 69 18.50 -10.83 -2.43
CA LEU A 69 17.54 -9.73 -2.39
C LEU A 69 16.39 -10.03 -3.34
N GLY A 70 15.18 -10.21 -2.78
CA GLY A 70 13.98 -10.46 -3.55
C GLY A 70 13.50 -9.25 -4.38
N PRO A 71 12.44 -9.43 -5.18
CA PRO A 71 11.85 -8.37 -5.98
C PRO A 71 11.34 -7.22 -5.09
N SER A 72 11.34 -5.99 -5.64
CA SER A 72 10.76 -4.83 -4.97
C SER A 72 9.26 -5.03 -4.81
N LYS A 73 8.78 -4.95 -3.57
CA LYS A 73 7.38 -4.98 -3.18
C LYS A 73 6.91 -3.57 -2.86
N TYR A 74 5.63 -3.35 -3.04
CA TYR A 74 4.98 -2.08 -2.74
C TYR A 74 3.85 -2.30 -1.75
N ASP A 75 3.87 -1.57 -0.65
CA ASP A 75 2.79 -1.55 0.31
C ASP A 75 2.20 -0.14 0.38
N LEU A 76 0.89 -0.05 0.57
CA LEU A 76 0.20 1.20 0.86
C LEU A 76 -0.12 1.22 2.35
N THR A 77 0.50 2.17 3.05
CA THR A 77 0.33 2.33 4.50
C THR A 77 -0.13 3.74 4.82
N ARG A 78 -0.90 3.88 5.87
CA ARG A 78 -1.39 5.17 6.37
C ARG A 78 -0.72 5.48 7.70
N GLY A 79 -0.29 6.72 7.86
CA GLY A 79 0.30 7.21 9.10
C GLY A 79 1.30 8.32 8.83
N THR A 80 2.18 8.58 9.79
CA THR A 80 3.29 9.54 9.64
C THR A 80 4.51 8.85 9.03
N LYS A 81 5.18 9.52 8.08
CA LYS A 81 6.38 8.99 7.40
C LYS A 81 7.43 8.41 8.35
N THR A 82 7.72 9.09 9.47
CA THR A 82 8.70 8.62 10.46
C THR A 82 8.33 7.27 11.06
N LYS A 83 7.08 7.10 11.51
CA LYS A 83 6.64 5.85 12.12
C LYS A 83 6.52 4.70 11.12
N ILE A 84 6.17 5.01 9.87
CA ILE A 84 6.21 4.03 8.78
C ILE A 84 7.66 3.61 8.53
N PHE A 85 8.60 4.55 8.51
CA PHE A 85 10.03 4.25 8.41
C PHE A 85 10.48 3.33 9.56
N ASP A 86 10.21 3.69 10.82
CA ASP A 86 10.60 2.90 11.99
C ASP A 86 10.03 1.47 11.90
N MET A 87 8.74 1.33 11.56
CA MET A 87 8.07 0.03 11.40
C MET A 87 8.73 -0.87 10.34
N TYR A 88 9.04 -0.34 9.16
CA TYR A 88 9.69 -1.13 8.11
C TYR A 88 11.17 -1.34 8.38
N TYR A 89 11.84 -0.38 9.01
CA TYR A 89 13.24 -0.47 9.35
C TYR A 89 13.48 -1.50 10.46
N ASP A 90 12.61 -1.58 11.47
CA ASP A 90 12.75 -2.60 12.52
C ASP A 90 12.61 -4.02 11.97
N LYS A 91 11.74 -4.21 10.98
CA LYS A 91 11.47 -5.53 10.38
C LYS A 91 12.43 -5.93 9.27
N PHE A 92 12.66 -5.03 8.31
CA PHE A 92 13.43 -5.30 7.10
C PHE A 92 14.80 -4.62 7.09
N LYS A 93 15.04 -3.67 8.00
CA LYS A 93 16.29 -2.92 8.13
C LYS A 93 16.73 -2.33 6.79
N HIS A 94 17.80 -2.86 6.22
CA HIS A 94 18.36 -2.45 4.93
C HIS A 94 17.50 -2.84 3.72
N GLY A 95 16.39 -3.56 3.92
CA GLY A 95 15.43 -3.89 2.87
C GLY A 95 14.52 -2.73 2.47
N LEU A 96 14.38 -1.69 3.29
CA LEU A 96 13.58 -0.51 2.95
C LEU A 96 14.30 0.33 1.88
N LYS A 97 13.67 0.54 0.73
CA LYS A 97 14.24 1.32 -0.38
C LYS A 97 13.77 2.76 -0.39
N ASP A 98 12.46 2.97 -0.31
CA ASP A 98 11.87 4.31 -0.41
C ASP A 98 10.48 4.40 0.21
N ILE A 99 10.08 5.61 0.62
CA ILE A 99 8.75 5.93 1.11
C ILE A 99 8.28 7.21 0.41
N GLN A 100 7.33 7.04 -0.51
CA GLN A 100 6.77 8.10 -1.33
C GLN A 100 5.33 8.41 -0.91
N TYR A 101 4.89 9.63 -1.21
CA TYR A 101 3.48 9.98 -1.05
C TYR A 101 2.60 9.13 -1.97
N GLY A 102 1.49 8.63 -1.43
CA GLY A 102 0.47 7.95 -2.24
C GLY A 102 -0.30 8.93 -3.12
N LYS A 103 -1.16 8.38 -3.98
CA LYS A 103 -2.08 9.17 -4.82
C LYS A 103 -3.42 9.45 -4.16
N GLY A 104 -3.50 9.30 -2.84
CA GLY A 104 -4.72 9.49 -2.08
C GLY A 104 -5.29 10.87 -2.25
N THR A 105 -6.61 10.96 -2.46
CA THR A 105 -7.33 12.23 -2.66
C THR A 105 -8.34 12.51 -1.55
N ILE A 106 -8.61 11.52 -0.69
CA ILE A 106 -9.60 11.64 0.38
C ILE A 106 -8.96 12.34 1.59
N SER A 107 -9.65 13.31 2.16
CA SER A 107 -9.16 13.92 3.40
C SER A 107 -9.07 12.86 4.52
N PRO A 108 -7.98 12.80 5.30
CA PRO A 108 -7.82 11.84 6.40
C PRO A 108 -8.93 11.94 7.45
N LYS A 109 -9.56 13.12 7.58
CA LYS A 109 -10.71 13.36 8.47
C LYS A 109 -12.01 12.74 7.96
N LEU A 110 -12.16 12.61 6.64
CA LEU A 110 -13.32 12.01 5.98
C LEU A 110 -13.13 10.50 5.76
N TRP A 111 -11.89 10.01 5.80
CA TRP A 111 -11.57 8.60 5.70
C TRP A 111 -12.21 7.78 6.83
N GLY A 112 -12.92 6.71 6.50
CA GLY A 112 -13.69 5.90 7.45
C GLY A 112 -15.03 6.52 7.87
N HIS A 113 -15.21 7.83 7.72
CA HIS A 113 -16.51 8.49 7.89
C HIS A 113 -17.31 8.39 6.60
N ARG A 114 -18.04 7.29 6.44
CA ARG A 114 -19.15 7.23 5.48
C ARG A 114 -20.20 8.24 5.93
N THR A 115 -20.13 9.48 5.43
CA THR A 115 -21.21 10.44 5.65
C THR A 115 -22.48 9.78 5.13
N LYS A 116 -23.40 9.40 6.03
CA LYS A 116 -24.78 9.04 5.66
C LYS A 116 -25.23 10.16 4.73
N GLN A 117 -25.46 9.84 3.45
CA GLN A 117 -25.75 10.82 2.42
C GLN A 117 -26.71 11.85 2.99
N ALA A 118 -26.27 13.11 3.05
CA ALA A 118 -27.10 14.19 3.52
C ALA A 118 -28.37 14.16 2.66
N SER A 119 -29.50 13.77 3.27
CA SER A 119 -30.80 13.72 2.62
C SER A 119 -31.01 15.05 1.90
N LYS A 120 -31.11 15.01 0.56
CA LYS A 120 -31.33 16.20 -0.29
C LYS A 120 -32.37 17.10 0.34
N LYS A 121 -31.95 18.25 0.87
CA LYS A 121 -32.84 19.27 1.43
C LYS A 121 -33.71 19.78 0.29
N LYS A 122 -34.95 19.31 0.21
CA LYS A 122 -35.96 19.71 -0.78
C LYS A 122 -36.19 21.23 -0.62
N ARG A 123 -35.63 22.04 -1.52
CA ARG A 123 -35.95 23.48 -1.59
C ARG A 123 -37.44 23.61 -1.87
N ARG A 124 -38.23 24.06 -0.89
CA ARG A 124 -39.59 24.57 -1.12
C ARG A 124 -39.43 25.86 -1.92
N LYS A 125 -39.94 25.86 -3.15
CA LYS A 125 -40.08 27.06 -3.97
C LYS A 125 -41.34 27.76 -3.47
N GLY A 126 -41.17 28.97 -2.92
CA GLY A 126 -42.26 29.91 -2.67
C GLY A 126 -42.71 30.60 -3.94
#